data_AF-A0A4Y7QLM9-F1
#
_entry.id   AF-A0A4Y7QLM9-F1
#
_cell.length_a   1.000
_cell.length_b   1.000
_cell.length_c   1.000
_cell.angle_alpha   90.00
_cell.angle_beta   90.00
_cell.angle_gamma   90.00
#
_symmetry.space_group_name_H-M   'P 1'
#
loop_
_entity.id
_entity.type
_entity.pdbx_description
1 polymer ?
#
loop_
_entity_poly.entity_id
_entity_poly.type
_entity_poly.pdbx_seq_one_letter_code
_entity_poly.pdbx_strand_id
1 'polypeptide(L)'
;MPPSPSPSHPPFLTTQDSLLHAAVAYASNKRATLDALLVHSTATPILPPELILQVRAHLQHIQSDQIAATSSEALARYEYAAASRYCAECTAYNQHVFGPDVWSWFEAGVTEECACRTVTPSGALPDRPPEPKEFEFEGVRAVRTRRDWLYAHLSLVYLAGKDVSTHVDSVLSSFGCEAVPRKHLPPSSGVYAGVTSMGGSRKEHAASKASLLTPMGSPEEAFGPLLTLNPVAGAAHTVGDGTVQSLMRELCISPHDASSTRNNSDRKMNFPAVYPCAFNDSGPTPIHFKFPISRSACFVAIAVFFAFRLASVLRI
;
A
#
# COMPACT_ATOMS: atom_id res chain seq x y z
N MET A 1 -38.80 22.23 -15.21
CA MET A 1 -37.61 21.57 -15.79
C MET A 1 -36.90 20.86 -14.65
N PRO A 2 -36.68 19.54 -14.72
CA PRO A 2 -35.80 18.87 -13.77
C PRO A 2 -34.37 19.42 -13.94
N PRO A 3 -33.59 19.56 -12.85
CA PRO A 3 -32.21 20.00 -12.94
C PRO A 3 -31.42 19.00 -13.80
N SER A 4 -30.64 19.51 -14.76
CA SER A 4 -29.74 18.66 -15.54
C SER A 4 -28.76 17.97 -14.59
N PRO A 5 -28.51 16.66 -14.72
CA PRO A 5 -27.52 16.00 -13.89
C PRO A 5 -26.17 16.69 -14.11
N SER A 6 -25.60 17.22 -13.02
CA SER A 6 -24.26 17.77 -13.00
C SER A 6 -23.28 16.75 -13.59
N PRO A 7 -22.23 17.18 -14.31
CA PRO A 7 -21.21 16.25 -14.80
C PRO A 7 -20.66 15.46 -13.62
N SER A 8 -20.98 14.16 -13.57
CA SER A 8 -20.54 13.29 -12.49
C SER A 8 -19.02 13.18 -12.55
N HIS A 9 -18.33 13.73 -11.55
CA HIS A 9 -16.90 13.53 -11.40
C HIS A 9 -16.58 12.03 -11.42
N PRO A 10 -15.53 11.60 -12.14
CA PRO A 10 -15.17 10.20 -12.19
C PRO A 10 -14.87 9.69 -10.77
N PRO A 11 -15.32 8.46 -10.44
CA PRO A 11 -15.04 7.88 -9.13
C PRO A 11 -13.52 7.76 -8.92
N PHE A 12 -13.06 8.13 -7.72
CA PHE A 12 -11.66 7.99 -7.36
C PHE A 12 -11.34 6.54 -7.03
N LEU A 13 -10.34 6.01 -7.75
CA LEU A 13 -9.89 4.63 -7.61
C LEU A 13 -8.56 4.59 -6.86
N THR A 14 -8.48 3.75 -5.86
CA THR A 14 -7.23 3.44 -5.15
C THR A 14 -7.13 1.94 -4.91
N THR A 15 -5.92 1.43 -4.75
CA THR A 15 -5.72 0.08 -4.19
C THR A 15 -5.98 0.12 -2.68
N GLN A 16 -6.49 -0.98 -2.14
CA GLN A 16 -6.66 -1.14 -0.69
C GLN A 16 -5.36 -0.92 0.09
N ASP A 17 -4.22 -1.44 -0.37
CA ASP A 17 -2.97 -1.35 0.42
C ASP A 17 -2.43 0.07 0.50
N SER A 18 -2.48 0.82 -0.62
CA SER A 18 -2.13 2.24 -0.61
C SER A 18 -2.98 3.02 0.38
N LEU A 19 -4.28 2.69 0.49
CA LEU A 19 -5.16 3.30 1.47
C LEU A 19 -4.79 2.88 2.90
N LEU A 20 -4.47 1.61 3.14
CA LEU A 20 -4.02 1.12 4.45
C LEU A 20 -2.74 1.84 4.90
N HIS A 21 -1.70 1.86 4.06
CA HIS A 21 -0.43 2.53 4.37
C HIS A 21 -0.61 4.03 4.62
N ALA A 22 -1.43 4.70 3.80
CA ALA A 22 -1.71 6.12 3.96
C ALA A 22 -2.50 6.41 5.26
N ALA A 23 -3.51 5.59 5.58
CA ALA A 23 -4.30 5.75 6.81
C ALA A 23 -3.46 5.48 8.07
N VAL A 24 -2.53 4.53 8.03
CA VAL A 24 -1.59 4.28 9.12
C VAL A 24 -0.57 5.41 9.23
N ALA A 25 -0.02 5.88 8.12
CA ALA A 25 0.87 7.06 8.10
C ALA A 25 0.19 8.29 8.70
N TYR A 26 -1.09 8.48 8.41
CA TYR A 26 -1.92 9.56 8.95
C TYR A 26 -1.99 9.53 10.49
N ALA A 27 -1.95 8.34 11.10
CA ALA A 27 -2.00 8.18 12.55
C ALA A 27 -0.66 8.45 13.26
N SER A 28 0.41 8.72 12.51
CA SER A 28 1.74 8.80 13.11
C SER A 28 1.88 9.98 14.07
N ASN A 29 2.60 9.75 15.19
CA ASN A 29 2.92 10.80 16.16
C ASN A 29 3.63 12.01 15.54
N LYS A 30 4.36 11.79 14.44
CA LYS A 30 5.08 12.84 13.71
C LYS A 30 4.10 13.85 13.09
N ARG A 31 2.98 13.37 12.55
CA ARG A 31 1.91 14.24 12.02
C ARG A 31 1.23 15.01 13.15
N ALA A 32 0.85 14.32 14.22
CA ALA A 32 0.24 14.94 15.40
C ALA A 32 1.12 16.06 16.00
N THR A 33 2.44 15.88 15.96
CA THR A 33 3.40 16.90 16.40
C THR A 33 3.39 18.13 15.49
N LEU A 34 3.35 17.95 14.16
CA LEU A 34 3.23 19.07 13.21
C LEU A 34 1.89 19.80 13.36
N ASP A 35 0.80 19.06 13.55
CA ASP A 35 -0.53 19.62 13.75
C ASP A 35 -0.59 20.44 15.06
N ALA A 36 0.05 19.95 16.11
CA ALA A 36 0.21 20.72 17.35
C ALA A 36 1.01 22.01 17.12
N LEU A 37 2.09 21.97 16.33
CA LEU A 37 2.84 23.18 16.00
C LEU A 37 1.98 24.20 15.26
N LEU A 38 1.13 23.77 14.31
CA LEU A 38 0.21 24.67 13.60
C LEU A 38 -0.74 25.42 14.56
N VAL A 39 -1.27 24.73 15.57
CA VAL A 39 -2.20 25.33 16.55
C VAL A 39 -1.48 26.32 17.48
N HIS A 40 -0.30 25.96 17.98
CA HIS A 40 0.44 26.76 18.98
C HIS A 40 1.24 27.91 18.35
N SER A 41 1.51 27.85 17.04
CA SER A 41 2.28 28.86 16.30
C SER A 41 1.55 30.20 16.10
N THR A 42 0.33 30.35 16.61
CA THR A 42 -0.49 31.57 16.48
C THR A 42 0.05 32.77 17.26
N ALA A 43 0.86 32.55 18.30
CA ALA A 43 1.42 33.64 19.11
C ALA A 43 2.69 34.26 18.51
N THR A 44 3.58 33.45 17.93
CA THR A 44 4.79 33.88 17.20
C THR A 44 5.25 32.77 16.24
N PRO A 45 4.80 32.77 14.98
CA PRO A 45 5.16 31.70 14.06
C PRO A 45 6.65 31.78 13.70
N ILE A 46 7.41 30.74 14.08
CA ILE A 46 8.79 30.55 13.62
C ILE A 46 8.81 30.28 12.10
N LEU A 47 7.74 29.65 11.59
CA LEU A 47 7.54 29.31 10.18
C LEU A 47 6.15 29.74 9.71
N PRO A 48 6.02 30.29 8.49
CA PRO A 48 4.73 30.51 7.85
C PRO A 48 3.90 29.20 7.79
N PRO A 49 2.58 29.28 8.02
CA PRO A 49 1.70 28.10 8.03
C PRO A 49 1.71 27.34 6.70
N GLU A 50 1.89 28.03 5.57
CA GLU A 50 1.97 27.43 4.24
C GLU A 50 3.15 26.44 4.13
N LEU A 51 4.30 26.82 4.69
CA LEU A 51 5.47 25.94 4.71
C LEU A 51 5.25 24.73 5.61
N ILE A 52 4.56 24.91 6.74
CA ILE A 52 4.26 23.80 7.65
C ILE A 52 3.28 22.82 6.98
N LEU A 53 2.25 23.31 6.27
CA LEU A 53 1.33 22.48 5.50
C LEU A 53 2.04 21.73 4.37
N GLN A 54 2.97 22.38 3.67
CA GLN A 54 3.79 21.72 2.65
C GLN A 54 4.68 20.61 3.24
N VAL A 55 5.32 20.87 4.38
CA VAL A 55 6.11 19.87 5.11
C VAL A 55 5.22 18.71 5.57
N ARG A 56 4.00 18.99 6.05
CA ARG A 56 3.02 17.97 6.44
C ARG A 56 2.66 17.05 5.29
N ALA A 57 2.34 17.59 4.11
CA ALA A 57 2.01 16.81 2.93
C ALA A 57 3.19 15.93 2.48
N HIS A 58 4.41 16.48 2.41
CA HIS A 58 5.60 15.70 2.06
C HIS A 58 5.89 14.61 3.09
N LEU A 59 5.73 14.91 4.38
CA LEU A 59 5.95 13.95 5.45
C LEU A 59 4.96 12.79 5.37
N GLN A 60 3.69 13.05 5.05
CA GLN A 60 2.68 12.02 4.84
C GLN A 60 3.10 11.05 3.73
N HIS A 61 3.50 11.58 2.57
CA HIS A 61 3.95 10.76 1.44
C HIS A 61 5.16 9.90 1.83
N ILE A 62 6.20 10.51 2.40
CA ILE A 62 7.42 9.81 2.82
C ILE A 62 7.10 8.70 3.83
N GLN A 63 6.19 8.95 4.77
CA GLN A 63 5.79 7.94 5.76
C GLN A 63 5.01 6.80 5.13
N SER A 64 4.06 7.10 4.25
CA SER A 64 3.30 6.08 3.53
C SER A 64 4.23 5.16 2.75
N ASP A 65 5.21 5.74 2.02
CA ASP A 65 6.21 4.98 1.27
C ASP A 65 7.11 4.14 2.19
N GLN A 66 7.56 4.71 3.31
CA GLN A 66 8.38 3.99 4.28
C GLN A 66 7.63 2.81 4.89
N ILE A 67 6.36 2.99 5.24
CA ILE A 67 5.50 1.92 5.77
C ILE A 67 5.30 0.85 4.70
N ALA A 68 5.03 1.22 3.45
CA ALA A 68 4.88 0.27 2.35
C ALA A 68 6.17 -0.53 2.12
N ALA A 69 7.33 0.12 2.06
CA ALA A 69 8.63 -0.53 1.86
C ALA A 69 8.99 -1.47 3.01
N THR A 70 8.83 -1.02 4.26
CA THR A 70 9.10 -1.86 5.44
C THR A 70 8.14 -3.02 5.58
N SER A 71 6.86 -2.84 5.23
CA SER A 71 5.87 -3.92 5.21
C SER A 71 6.20 -4.95 4.13
N SER A 72 6.63 -4.51 2.93
CA SER A 72 7.07 -5.40 1.86
C SER A 72 8.31 -6.22 2.25
N GLU A 73 9.29 -5.59 2.91
CA GLU A 73 10.47 -6.29 3.40
C GLU A 73 10.11 -7.30 4.49
N ALA A 74 9.28 -6.89 5.47
CA ALA A 74 8.82 -7.78 6.53
C ALA A 74 8.02 -8.97 5.98
N LEU A 75 7.24 -8.75 4.92
CA LEU A 75 6.48 -9.80 4.23
C LEU A 75 7.41 -10.83 3.58
N ALA A 76 8.44 -10.37 2.85
CA ALA A 76 9.41 -11.27 2.23
C ALA A 76 10.16 -12.11 3.27
N ARG A 77 10.52 -11.51 4.42
CA ARG A 77 11.12 -12.24 5.54
C ARG A 77 10.17 -13.27 6.14
N TYR A 78 8.89 -12.93 6.29
CA TYR A 78 7.86 -13.85 6.77
C TYR A 78 7.67 -15.03 5.81
N GLU A 79 7.57 -14.78 4.51
CA GLU A 79 7.44 -15.83 3.48
C GLU A 79 8.65 -16.77 3.48
N TYR A 80 9.86 -16.22 3.60
CA TYR A 80 11.07 -17.01 3.74
C TYR A 80 11.06 -17.86 5.02
N ALA A 81 10.71 -17.26 6.16
CA ALA A 81 10.61 -17.97 7.44
C ALA A 81 9.55 -19.09 7.37
N ALA A 82 8.39 -18.83 6.77
CA ALA A 82 7.34 -19.80 6.54
C ALA A 82 7.82 -20.98 5.69
N ALA A 83 8.48 -20.72 4.55
CA ALA A 83 9.03 -21.77 3.70
C ALA A 83 10.11 -22.60 4.41
N SER A 84 10.90 -21.99 5.30
CA SER A 84 11.96 -22.65 6.07
C SER A 84 11.45 -23.62 7.16
N ARG A 85 10.15 -23.60 7.48
CA ARG A 85 9.53 -24.58 8.37
C ARG A 85 9.40 -25.97 7.74
N TYR A 86 9.50 -26.05 6.42
CA TYR A 86 9.47 -27.30 5.66
C TYR A 86 10.89 -27.83 5.42
N CYS A 87 11.06 -29.15 5.39
CA CYS A 87 12.30 -29.74 4.89
C CYS A 87 12.37 -29.58 3.36
N ALA A 88 13.56 -29.74 2.77
CA ALA A 88 13.77 -29.57 1.33
C ALA A 88 12.79 -30.41 0.48
N GLU A 89 12.47 -31.64 0.89
CA GLU A 89 11.52 -32.51 0.19
C GLU A 89 10.07 -32.00 0.32
N CYS A 90 9.63 -31.63 1.52
CA CYS A 90 8.32 -31.01 1.76
C CYS A 90 8.17 -29.71 0.94
N THR A 91 9.21 -28.86 0.91
CA THR A 91 9.23 -27.63 0.11
C THR A 91 9.11 -27.94 -1.38
N ALA A 92 9.91 -28.87 -1.91
CA ALA A 92 9.86 -29.25 -3.32
C ALA A 92 8.49 -29.83 -3.71
N TYR A 93 7.89 -30.64 -2.83
CA TYR A 93 6.54 -31.17 -3.02
C TYR A 93 5.50 -30.05 -3.08
N ASN A 94 5.48 -29.14 -2.10
CA ASN A 94 4.52 -28.03 -2.08
C ASN A 94 4.70 -27.09 -3.28
N GLN A 95 5.95 -26.81 -3.67
CA GLN A 95 6.25 -26.05 -4.88
C GLN A 95 5.72 -26.72 -6.15
N HIS A 96 5.80 -28.05 -6.22
CA HIS A 96 5.30 -28.82 -7.37
C HIS A 96 3.77 -28.85 -7.43
N VAL A 97 3.10 -29.01 -6.28
CA VAL A 97 1.64 -29.20 -6.21
C VAL A 97 0.87 -27.87 -6.22
N PHE A 98 1.31 -26.91 -5.43
CA PHE A 98 0.59 -25.64 -5.22
C PHE A 98 1.26 -24.46 -5.93
N GLY A 99 2.53 -24.60 -6.31
CA GLY A 99 3.32 -23.55 -6.96
C GLY A 99 4.33 -22.90 -6.03
N PRO A 100 5.16 -21.97 -6.55
CA PRO A 100 6.24 -21.35 -5.78
C PRO A 100 5.76 -20.37 -4.70
N ASP A 101 4.50 -19.93 -4.76
CA ASP A 101 3.94 -18.98 -3.81
C ASP A 101 3.51 -19.68 -2.51
N VAL A 102 4.15 -19.33 -1.39
CA VAL A 102 3.87 -19.89 -0.06
C VAL A 102 2.41 -19.63 0.37
N TRP A 103 1.79 -18.53 -0.08
CA TRP A 103 0.40 -18.23 0.26
C TRP A 103 -0.58 -19.25 -0.31
N SER A 104 -0.30 -19.78 -1.51
CA SER A 104 -1.11 -20.85 -2.10
C SER A 104 -1.12 -22.13 -1.24
N TRP A 105 -0.04 -22.37 -0.49
CA TRP A 105 0.08 -23.52 0.42
C TRP A 105 -0.84 -23.32 1.62
N PHE A 106 -0.87 -22.11 2.18
CA PHE A 106 -1.74 -21.75 3.29
C PHE A 106 -3.21 -21.78 2.93
N GLU A 107 -3.57 -21.32 1.72
CA GLU A 107 -4.93 -21.41 1.20
C GLU A 107 -5.38 -22.87 1.03
N ALA A 108 -4.46 -23.76 0.66
CA ALA A 108 -4.68 -25.21 0.62
C ALA A 108 -4.70 -25.88 2.00
N GLY A 109 -4.50 -25.13 3.09
CA GLY A 109 -4.52 -25.63 4.47
C GLY A 109 -3.18 -26.19 4.97
N VAL A 110 -2.10 -26.07 4.19
CA VAL A 110 -0.76 -26.51 4.57
C VAL A 110 -0.15 -25.47 5.50
N THR A 111 -0.56 -25.47 6.77
CA THR A 111 -0.16 -24.49 7.78
C THR A 111 0.73 -25.07 8.88
N GLU A 112 0.75 -26.40 9.00
CA GLU A 112 1.54 -27.10 9.99
C GLU A 112 2.99 -27.30 9.55
N GLU A 113 3.88 -27.45 10.53
CA GLU A 113 5.28 -27.80 10.29
C GLU A 113 5.39 -29.18 9.60
N CYS A 114 6.45 -29.39 8.82
CA CYS A 114 6.67 -30.65 8.12
C CYS A 114 6.86 -31.82 9.10
N ALA A 115 5.97 -32.82 9.02
CA ALA A 115 5.96 -34.00 9.92
C ALA A 115 7.25 -34.84 9.85
N CYS A 116 8.02 -34.73 8.76
CA CYS A 116 9.33 -35.38 8.60
C CYS A 116 10.33 -35.02 9.72
N ARG A 117 10.10 -33.93 10.47
CA ARG A 117 10.94 -33.51 11.61
C ARG A 117 10.83 -34.43 12.84
N THR A 118 9.79 -35.25 12.95
CA THR A 118 9.57 -36.08 14.15
C THR A 118 10.35 -37.40 14.17
N VAL A 119 11.01 -37.77 13.06
CA VAL A 119 11.61 -39.11 12.88
C VAL A 119 13.11 -39.04 12.65
N THR A 120 13.87 -38.41 13.57
CA THR A 120 15.31 -38.68 13.66
C THR A 120 15.54 -39.78 14.70
N PRO A 121 15.99 -40.98 14.32
CA PRO A 121 16.20 -42.11 15.25
C PRO A 121 17.28 -41.87 16.31
N SER A 122 18.04 -40.76 16.19
CA SER A 122 19.10 -40.40 17.12
C SER A 122 18.65 -39.54 18.31
N GLY A 123 17.39 -39.07 18.37
CA GLY A 123 16.91 -38.18 19.43
C GLY A 123 17.61 -36.80 19.51
N ALA A 124 18.63 -36.56 18.69
CA ALA A 124 19.31 -35.28 18.56
C ALA A 124 18.48 -34.42 17.59
N LEU A 125 17.85 -33.38 18.13
CA LEU A 125 17.25 -32.33 17.33
C LEU A 125 18.35 -31.76 16.40
N PRO A 126 18.15 -31.72 15.07
CA PRO A 126 19.05 -30.97 14.21
C PRO A 126 19.13 -29.54 14.73
N ASP A 127 20.35 -28.99 14.79
CA ASP A 127 20.65 -27.62 15.25
C ASP A 127 19.78 -26.64 14.47
N ARG A 128 18.63 -26.29 15.04
CA ARG A 128 17.70 -25.34 14.42
C ARG A 128 18.40 -23.99 14.53
N PRO A 129 18.60 -23.23 13.43
CA PRO A 129 18.83 -21.80 13.59
C PRO A 129 17.64 -21.28 14.42
N PRO A 130 17.91 -20.60 15.56
CA PRO A 130 16.87 -20.21 16.51
C PRO A 130 15.74 -19.54 15.74
N GLU A 131 14.54 -20.08 15.90
CA GLU A 131 13.39 -19.57 15.19
C GLU A 131 13.24 -18.09 15.53
N PRO A 132 13.18 -17.19 14.54
CA PRO A 132 13.05 -15.78 14.83
C PRO A 132 11.72 -15.60 15.56
N LYS A 133 11.80 -15.34 16.86
CA LYS A 133 10.65 -15.03 17.73
C LYS A 133 9.84 -13.83 17.23
N GLU A 134 10.39 -13.07 16.29
CA GLU A 134 9.77 -11.93 15.63
C GLU A 134 8.49 -12.27 14.84
N PHE A 135 8.21 -13.54 14.54
CA PHE A 135 7.07 -13.93 13.69
C PHE A 135 5.91 -14.61 14.43
N GLU A 136 5.97 -14.75 15.74
CA GLU A 136 4.78 -15.12 16.51
C GLU A 136 3.88 -13.89 16.64
N PHE A 137 2.95 -13.76 15.69
CA PHE A 137 1.80 -12.88 15.81
C PHE A 137 0.86 -13.46 16.89
N GLU A 138 1.29 -13.41 18.14
CA GLU A 138 0.60 -14.00 19.28
C GLU A 138 -0.79 -13.35 19.40
N GLY A 139 -1.85 -14.14 19.20
CA GLY A 139 -3.24 -13.68 19.24
C GLY A 139 -3.85 -13.25 17.91
N VAL A 140 -3.09 -13.19 16.81
CA VAL A 140 -3.67 -13.02 15.47
C VAL A 140 -4.13 -14.38 14.97
N ARG A 141 -5.42 -14.50 14.60
CA ARG A 141 -5.98 -15.69 13.97
C ARG A 141 -5.05 -16.18 12.85
N ALA A 142 -4.97 -17.49 12.64
CA ALA A 142 -4.15 -18.12 11.61
C ALA A 142 -4.14 -17.28 10.33
N VAL A 143 -3.00 -16.65 10.03
CA VAL A 143 -2.82 -15.77 8.89
C VAL A 143 -2.84 -16.63 7.63
N ARG A 144 -3.93 -16.56 6.86
CA ARG A 144 -4.13 -17.43 5.68
C ARG A 144 -3.77 -16.76 4.38
N THR A 145 -4.03 -15.46 4.28
CA THR A 145 -3.76 -14.69 3.08
C THR A 145 -2.72 -13.62 3.34
N ARG A 146 -2.06 -13.17 2.26
CA ARG A 146 -1.11 -12.06 2.27
C ARG A 146 -1.73 -10.77 2.81
N ARG A 147 -3.03 -10.59 2.54
CA ARG A 147 -3.82 -9.48 3.08
C ARG A 147 -4.00 -9.61 4.59
N ASP A 148 -4.41 -10.77 5.09
CA ASP A 148 -4.55 -10.98 6.54
C ASP A 148 -3.23 -10.69 7.26
N TRP A 149 -2.11 -11.08 6.65
CA TRP A 149 -0.78 -10.78 7.17
C TRP A 149 -0.52 -9.29 7.24
N LEU A 150 -0.79 -8.55 6.15
CA LEU A 150 -0.57 -7.10 6.11
C LEU A 150 -1.42 -6.40 7.18
N TYR A 151 -2.67 -6.82 7.35
CA TYR A 151 -3.56 -6.29 8.37
C TYR A 151 -3.02 -6.51 9.78
N ALA A 152 -2.56 -7.73 10.06
CA ALA A 152 -1.94 -8.10 11.32
C ALA A 152 -0.66 -7.30 11.59
N HIS A 153 0.21 -7.21 10.58
CA HIS A 153 1.47 -6.47 10.64
C HIS A 153 1.24 -5.00 10.95
N LEU A 154 0.36 -4.33 10.19
CA LEU A 154 0.06 -2.92 10.41
C LEU A 154 -0.56 -2.66 11.77
N SER A 155 -1.49 -3.52 12.20
CA SER A 155 -2.15 -3.42 13.51
C SER A 155 -1.15 -3.54 14.66
N LEU A 156 -0.29 -4.56 14.64
CA LEU A 156 0.69 -4.78 15.71
C LEU A 156 1.80 -3.73 15.73
N VAL A 157 2.41 -3.45 14.58
CA VAL A 157 3.63 -2.64 14.51
C VAL A 157 3.33 -1.14 14.63
N TYR A 158 2.26 -0.67 14.01
CA TYR A 158 1.99 0.78 13.90
C TYR A 158 0.81 1.26 14.74
N LEU A 159 -0.15 0.38 15.05
CA LEU A 159 -1.37 0.75 15.75
C LEU A 159 -1.48 0.16 17.16
N ALA A 160 -0.38 -0.39 17.70
CA ALA A 160 -0.31 -0.98 19.04
C ALA A 160 -1.41 -2.03 19.31
N GLY A 161 -1.69 -2.87 18.31
CA GLY A 161 -2.68 -3.93 18.37
C GLY A 161 -4.12 -3.52 18.05
N LYS A 162 -4.38 -2.23 17.74
CA LYS A 162 -5.71 -1.81 17.26
C LYS A 162 -5.96 -2.32 15.85
N ASP A 163 -7.20 -2.72 15.57
CA ASP A 163 -7.61 -3.18 14.25
C ASP A 163 -7.45 -2.08 13.20
N VAL A 164 -6.64 -2.37 12.17
CA VAL A 164 -6.37 -1.44 11.07
C VAL A 164 -7.63 -1.12 10.26
N SER A 165 -8.59 -2.04 10.15
CA SER A 165 -9.84 -1.81 9.39
C SER A 165 -10.66 -0.70 10.03
N THR A 166 -10.92 -0.83 11.33
CA THR A 166 -11.63 0.17 12.14
C THR A 166 -10.89 1.52 12.12
N HIS A 167 -9.56 1.49 12.11
CA HIS A 167 -8.75 2.70 12.01
C HIS A 167 -8.91 3.40 10.65
N VAL A 168 -8.87 2.65 9.55
CA VAL A 168 -9.08 3.19 8.20
C VAL A 168 -10.48 3.78 8.07
N ASP A 169 -11.50 3.08 8.56
CA ASP A 169 -12.88 3.58 8.57
C ASP A 169 -13.02 4.87 9.39
N SER A 170 -12.32 4.95 10.54
CA SER A 170 -12.27 6.17 11.35
C SER A 170 -11.61 7.34 10.62
N VAL A 171 -10.50 7.08 9.91
CA VAL A 171 -9.83 8.10 9.11
C VAL A 171 -10.75 8.57 7.99
N LEU A 172 -11.32 7.65 7.21
CA LEU A 172 -12.26 7.98 6.13
C LEU A 172 -13.48 8.77 6.65
N SER A 173 -14.05 8.35 7.77
CA SER A 173 -15.18 9.03 8.42
C SER A 173 -14.84 10.46 8.83
N SER A 174 -13.60 10.73 9.27
CA SER A 174 -13.15 12.09 9.60
C SER A 174 -13.13 13.04 8.39
N PHE A 175 -13.06 12.48 7.17
CA PHE A 175 -13.16 13.20 5.91
C PHE A 175 -14.56 13.10 5.27
N GLY A 176 -15.53 12.49 5.96
CA GLY A 176 -16.87 12.25 5.40
C GLY A 176 -16.86 11.32 4.18
N CYS A 177 -15.92 10.38 4.13
CA CYS A 177 -15.74 9.43 3.03
C CYS A 177 -15.98 8.00 3.50
N GLU A 178 -16.34 7.12 2.57
CA GLU A 178 -16.40 5.67 2.75
C GLU A 178 -15.64 4.97 1.61
N ALA A 179 -15.03 3.83 1.91
CA ALA A 179 -14.38 2.99 0.92
C ALA A 179 -15.32 1.84 0.53
N VAL A 180 -15.71 1.80 -0.73
CA VAL A 180 -16.57 0.74 -1.26
C VAL A 180 -15.73 -0.17 -2.15
N PRO A 181 -15.63 -1.48 -1.83
CA PRO A 181 -15.00 -2.44 -2.72
C PRO A 181 -15.68 -2.42 -4.08
N ARG A 182 -14.91 -2.27 -5.15
CA ARG A 182 -15.45 -2.28 -6.50
C ARG A 182 -15.91 -3.70 -6.84
N LYS A 183 -17.18 -4.01 -6.57
CA LYS A 183 -17.82 -5.24 -7.06
C LYS A 183 -17.67 -5.25 -8.58
N HIS A 184 -17.05 -6.31 -9.12
CA HIS A 184 -16.72 -6.48 -10.53
C HIS A 184 -17.63 -5.65 -11.43
N LEU A 185 -17.13 -4.51 -11.93
CA LEU A 185 -17.81 -3.90 -13.05
C LEU A 185 -17.75 -4.93 -14.18
N PRO A 186 -18.87 -5.18 -14.89
CA PRO A 186 -18.78 -5.96 -16.12
C PRO A 186 -17.65 -5.33 -16.94
N PRO A 187 -16.73 -6.14 -17.51
CA PRO A 187 -15.59 -5.63 -18.25
C PRO A 187 -16.14 -4.56 -19.18
N SER A 188 -15.69 -3.31 -19.02
CA SER A 188 -16.26 -2.19 -19.76
C SER A 188 -16.29 -2.66 -21.20
N SER A 189 -17.47 -2.78 -21.80
CA SER A 189 -17.64 -3.24 -23.17
C SER A 189 -16.91 -2.24 -24.05
N GLY A 190 -15.60 -2.45 -24.16
CA GLY A 190 -14.70 -1.65 -24.92
C GLY A 190 -15.22 -1.77 -26.32
N VAL A 191 -15.64 -0.63 -26.84
CA VAL A 191 -15.98 -0.39 -28.23
C VAL A 191 -14.75 -0.77 -29.06
N TYR A 192 -14.57 -2.07 -29.30
CA TYR A 192 -13.77 -2.60 -30.40
C TYR A 192 -14.75 -2.89 -31.55
N ALA A 193 -15.45 -1.84 -31.99
CA ALA A 193 -16.06 -1.85 -33.30
C ALA A 193 -14.95 -1.44 -34.29
N GLY A 194 -14.41 -2.41 -35.02
CA GLY A 194 -13.66 -2.13 -36.25
C GLY A 194 -12.18 -2.54 -36.25
N VAL A 195 -11.90 -3.83 -36.11
CA VAL A 195 -10.81 -4.44 -36.89
C VAL A 195 -11.39 -5.65 -37.61
N THR A 196 -11.83 -5.41 -38.83
CA THR A 196 -12.20 -6.45 -39.79
C THR A 196 -10.98 -7.33 -40.09
N SER A 197 -11.00 -8.54 -39.54
CA SER A 197 -10.06 -9.61 -39.87
C SER A 197 -10.40 -10.18 -41.25
N MET A 198 -9.48 -10.03 -42.22
CA MET A 198 -9.54 -10.76 -43.48
C MET A 198 -8.84 -12.12 -43.34
N GLY A 199 -9.65 -13.17 -43.50
CA GLY A 199 -9.39 -14.39 -44.26
C GLY A 199 -8.01 -15.06 -44.17
N GLY A 200 -7.98 -16.24 -43.55
CA GLY A 200 -6.87 -17.18 -43.67
C GLY A 200 -7.26 -18.58 -43.22
N SER A 201 -7.87 -19.35 -44.13
CA SER A 201 -8.20 -20.77 -43.95
C SER A 201 -6.93 -21.62 -43.81
N ARG A 202 -6.80 -22.39 -42.72
CA ARG A 202 -6.01 -23.63 -42.76
C ARG A 202 -6.47 -24.64 -41.70
N LYS A 203 -6.53 -25.89 -42.16
CA LYS A 203 -7.19 -27.06 -41.58
C LYS A 203 -6.46 -27.63 -40.35
N GLU A 204 -7.30 -28.13 -39.46
CA GLU A 204 -7.17 -29.27 -38.53
C GLU A 204 -5.85 -30.07 -38.53
N HIS A 205 -5.25 -30.21 -37.33
CA HIS A 205 -4.79 -31.51 -36.84
C HIS A 205 -4.96 -31.58 -35.31
N ALA A 206 -5.25 -32.79 -34.86
CA ALA A 206 -5.81 -33.17 -33.58
C ALA A 206 -4.79 -33.28 -32.43
N ALA A 207 -5.35 -33.22 -31.22
CA ALA A 207 -4.92 -33.91 -30.00
C ALA A 207 -3.48 -33.68 -29.48
N SER A 208 -3.34 -32.72 -28.57
CA SER A 208 -2.70 -33.02 -27.29
C SER A 208 -3.30 -32.20 -26.17
N LYS A 209 -3.85 -32.93 -25.21
CA LYS A 209 -4.53 -32.46 -24.01
C LYS A 209 -3.46 -32.00 -23.01
N ALA A 210 -2.85 -30.86 -23.29
CA ALA A 210 -1.88 -30.19 -22.43
C ALA A 210 -2.29 -28.73 -22.27
N SER A 211 -3.37 -28.51 -21.54
CA SER A 211 -3.82 -27.18 -21.12
C SER A 211 -4.29 -27.30 -19.68
N LEU A 212 -3.45 -26.80 -18.77
CA LEU A 212 -3.77 -26.06 -17.55
C LEU A 212 -2.48 -25.88 -16.74
N LEU A 213 -1.46 -25.28 -17.38
CA LEU A 213 -0.48 -24.49 -16.64
C LEU A 213 -0.94 -23.05 -16.81
N THR A 214 -1.72 -22.57 -15.84
CA THR A 214 -1.91 -21.14 -15.65
C THR A 214 -0.53 -20.50 -15.56
N PRO A 215 -0.23 -19.45 -16.34
CA PRO A 215 1.06 -18.81 -16.29
C PRO A 215 1.30 -18.29 -14.87
N MET A 216 2.53 -18.51 -14.40
CA MET A 216 3.02 -18.20 -13.07
C MET A 216 2.55 -16.81 -12.60
N GLY A 217 2.11 -16.75 -11.35
CA GLY A 217 1.58 -15.55 -10.69
C GLY A 217 2.41 -14.31 -11.01
N SER A 218 1.71 -13.26 -11.47
CA SER A 218 2.31 -11.97 -11.76
C SER A 218 2.97 -11.42 -10.49
N PRO A 219 4.25 -11.01 -10.51
CA PRO A 219 4.97 -10.51 -9.34
C PRO A 219 4.45 -9.16 -8.79
N GLU A 220 3.37 -8.61 -9.36
CA GLU A 220 2.76 -7.35 -8.94
C GLU A 220 1.22 -7.46 -8.83
N GLU A 221 0.69 -8.56 -8.31
CA GLU A 221 -0.68 -8.48 -7.78
C GLU A 221 -0.67 -7.55 -6.56
N ALA A 222 -1.05 -6.29 -6.78
CA ALA A 222 -1.41 -5.36 -5.72
C ALA A 222 -2.30 -6.12 -4.71
N PHE A 223 -1.99 -6.05 -3.42
CA PHE A 223 -2.52 -6.93 -2.37
C PHE A 223 -4.02 -6.72 -2.06
N GLY A 224 -4.74 -5.97 -2.89
CA GLY A 224 -6.15 -5.72 -2.69
C GLY A 224 -6.97 -5.39 -3.92
N PRO A 225 -8.30 -5.64 -3.87
CA PRO A 225 -9.23 -5.10 -4.83
C PRO A 225 -9.07 -3.58 -4.95
N LEU A 226 -9.39 -3.06 -6.13
CA LEU A 226 -9.59 -1.64 -6.31
C LEU A 226 -10.79 -1.18 -5.46
N LEU A 227 -10.58 -0.12 -4.71
CA LEU A 227 -11.59 0.55 -3.91
C LEU A 227 -12.04 1.82 -4.63
N THR A 228 -13.32 2.11 -4.53
CA THR A 228 -13.87 3.41 -4.88
C THR A 228 -14.10 4.20 -3.60
N LEU A 229 -13.58 5.42 -3.53
CA LEU A 229 -13.82 6.33 -2.41
C LEU A 229 -15.04 7.21 -2.74
N ASN A 230 -16.09 7.10 -1.93
CA ASN A 230 -17.33 7.86 -2.09
C ASN A 230 -17.53 8.82 -0.90
N PRO A 231 -18.08 10.02 -1.12
CA PRO A 231 -18.55 10.86 -0.02
C PRO A 231 -19.80 10.22 0.63
N VAL A 232 -19.87 10.25 1.96
CA VAL A 232 -21.02 9.73 2.72
C VAL A 232 -22.20 10.71 2.56
N ALA A 233 -23.33 10.19 2.08
CA ALA A 233 -24.54 11.00 1.90
C ALA A 233 -25.01 11.60 3.24
N GLY A 234 -25.15 12.92 3.28
CA GLY A 234 -25.62 13.62 4.49
C GLY A 234 -24.53 13.96 5.51
N ALA A 235 -23.24 13.70 5.22
CA ALA A 235 -22.16 14.35 5.95
C ALA A 235 -22.31 15.87 5.74
N ALA A 236 -22.79 16.58 6.77
CA ALA A 236 -23.09 18.00 6.69
C ALA A 236 -21.85 18.76 6.22
N HIS A 237 -21.89 19.22 4.96
CA HIS A 237 -20.86 20.03 4.34
C HIS A 237 -20.68 21.31 5.15
N THR A 238 -19.76 21.30 6.10
CA THR A 238 -19.34 22.54 6.75
C THR A 238 -18.38 23.32 5.86
N VAL A 239 -17.65 22.70 4.91
CA VAL A 239 -16.92 23.44 3.86
C VAL A 239 -16.69 22.58 2.60
N GLY A 240 -17.46 22.83 1.53
CA GLY A 240 -17.09 22.61 0.12
C GLY A 240 -17.21 21.20 -0.51
N ASP A 241 -17.41 21.16 -1.84
CA ASP A 241 -17.39 20.02 -2.78
C ASP A 241 -16.06 19.20 -2.79
N GLY A 242 -15.19 19.39 -1.79
CA GLY A 242 -13.80 18.94 -1.77
C GLY A 242 -13.49 17.81 -0.80
N THR A 243 -14.46 17.06 -0.27
CA THR A 243 -14.20 16.04 0.77
C THR A 243 -13.23 14.96 0.28
N VAL A 244 -13.49 14.38 -0.89
CA VAL A 244 -12.61 13.34 -1.47
C VAL A 244 -11.28 13.94 -1.95
N GLN A 245 -11.30 15.14 -2.54
CA GLN A 245 -10.06 15.80 -2.96
C GLN A 245 -9.18 16.19 -1.76
N SER A 246 -9.79 16.61 -0.65
CA SER A 246 -9.13 16.90 0.61
C SER A 246 -8.52 15.63 1.19
N LEU A 247 -9.29 14.53 1.24
CA LEU A 247 -8.78 13.21 1.63
C LEU A 247 -7.58 12.81 0.78
N MET A 248 -7.65 12.93 -0.55
CA MET A 248 -6.55 12.57 -1.44
C MET A 248 -5.31 13.43 -1.21
N ARG A 249 -5.50 14.74 -1.04
CA ARG A 249 -4.41 15.67 -0.74
C ARG A 249 -3.76 15.34 0.60
N GLU A 250 -4.57 15.06 1.61
CA GLU A 250 -4.13 14.83 2.99
C GLU A 250 -3.55 13.44 3.23
N LEU A 251 -3.98 12.43 2.46
CA LEU A 251 -3.44 11.08 2.48
C LEU A 251 -2.35 10.85 1.43
N CYS A 252 -2.17 11.80 0.50
CA CYS A 252 -1.24 11.68 -0.64
C CYS A 252 -1.50 10.43 -1.50
N ILE A 253 -2.76 10.01 -1.63
CA ILE A 253 -3.14 8.85 -2.44
C ILE A 253 -3.16 9.26 -3.90
N SER A 254 -2.29 8.65 -4.71
CA SER A 254 -2.31 8.82 -6.15
C SER A 254 -3.52 8.10 -6.75
N PRO A 255 -4.31 8.76 -7.61
CA PRO A 255 -5.40 8.08 -8.30
C PRO A 255 -4.82 6.94 -9.14
N HIS A 256 -5.45 5.77 -9.04
CA HIS A 256 -5.06 4.63 -9.85
C HIS A 256 -5.47 4.87 -11.30
N ASP A 257 -4.51 5.26 -12.15
CA ASP A 257 -4.74 5.40 -13.58
C ASP A 257 -5.09 4.05 -14.20
N ALA A 258 -6.35 3.85 -14.56
CA ALA A 258 -6.83 2.63 -15.21
C ALA A 258 -6.13 2.33 -16.56
N SER A 259 -5.42 3.31 -17.13
CA SER A 259 -4.61 3.18 -18.34
C SER A 259 -3.21 2.59 -18.10
N SER A 260 -2.72 2.55 -16.86
CA SER A 260 -1.34 2.16 -16.51
C SER A 260 -1.12 0.63 -16.48
N THR A 261 -2.18 -0.17 -16.36
CA THR A 261 -2.07 -1.65 -16.24
C THR A 261 -1.62 -2.36 -17.52
N ARG A 262 -1.38 -1.65 -18.63
CA ARG A 262 -1.14 -2.28 -19.92
C ARG A 262 0.31 -2.74 -20.18
N ASN A 263 1.33 -2.25 -19.45
CA ASN A 263 2.75 -2.46 -19.78
C ASN A 263 3.71 -2.62 -18.57
N ASN A 264 3.37 -3.38 -17.52
CA ASN A 264 4.23 -3.48 -16.31
C ASN A 264 5.30 -4.59 -16.33
N SER A 265 5.46 -5.37 -17.40
CA SER A 265 6.43 -6.48 -17.46
C SER A 265 7.91 -6.06 -17.41
N ASP A 266 8.23 -4.77 -17.59
CA ASP A 266 9.61 -4.26 -17.71
C ASP A 266 10.01 -3.23 -16.63
N ARG A 267 9.19 -3.03 -15.59
CA ARG A 267 9.57 -2.16 -14.47
C ARG A 267 10.57 -2.86 -13.54
N LYS A 268 11.86 -2.78 -13.89
CA LYS A 268 12.92 -2.70 -12.86
C LYS A 268 12.49 -1.64 -11.85
N MET A 269 12.68 -1.90 -10.54
CA MET A 269 12.38 -0.99 -9.42
C MET A 269 13.05 0.39 -9.59
N ASN A 270 12.56 1.20 -10.52
CA ASN A 270 12.73 2.62 -10.53
C ASN A 270 11.59 3.12 -9.65
N PHE A 271 11.95 3.48 -8.42
CA PHE A 271 11.08 4.26 -7.55
C PHE A 271 10.40 5.35 -8.40
N PRO A 272 9.07 5.50 -8.33
CA PRO A 272 8.40 6.53 -9.08
C PRO A 272 9.09 7.86 -8.75
N ALA A 273 9.43 8.63 -9.79
CA ALA A 273 9.80 10.02 -9.60
C ALA A 273 8.71 10.61 -8.69
N VAL A 274 9.13 11.16 -7.55
CA VAL A 274 8.23 11.84 -6.61
C VAL A 274 7.48 12.86 -7.44
N TYR A 275 6.24 12.56 -7.80
CA TYR A 275 5.36 13.58 -8.34
C TYR A 275 5.01 14.40 -7.12
N PRO A 276 5.53 15.64 -6.97
CA PRO A 276 4.98 16.52 -5.96
C PRO A 276 3.48 16.54 -6.20
N CYS A 277 2.67 16.37 -5.16
CA CYS A 277 1.23 16.56 -5.25
C CYS A 277 1.01 17.90 -5.98
N ALA A 278 0.66 17.83 -7.27
CA ALA A 278 0.68 19.00 -8.12
C ALA A 278 -0.49 19.87 -7.67
N PHE A 279 -0.16 20.94 -6.96
CA PHE A 279 -1.08 22.02 -6.66
C PHE A 279 -1.44 22.67 -8.00
N ASN A 280 -2.47 22.16 -8.67
CA ASN A 280 -3.08 22.80 -9.82
C ASN A 280 -3.97 23.95 -9.31
N ASP A 281 -3.34 25.02 -8.84
CA ASP A 281 -4.00 26.32 -8.74
C ASP A 281 -3.94 26.99 -10.12
N SER A 282 -5.07 26.98 -10.82
CA SER A 282 -5.31 27.83 -11.98
C SER A 282 -5.42 29.30 -11.50
N GLY A 283 -4.28 29.97 -11.35
CA GLY A 283 -4.12 31.38 -10.97
C GLY A 283 -2.76 31.92 -11.45
N PRO A 284 -2.58 33.24 -11.63
CA PRO A 284 -1.73 33.78 -12.69
C PRO A 284 -0.23 33.71 -12.38
N THR A 285 0.51 33.14 -13.34
CA THR A 285 1.96 33.22 -13.59
C THR A 285 2.94 32.88 -12.44
N PRO A 286 3.96 32.05 -12.69
CA PRO A 286 4.95 31.70 -11.68
C PRO A 286 5.81 32.91 -11.34
N ILE A 287 5.74 33.38 -10.10
CA ILE A 287 6.77 34.24 -9.53
C ILE A 287 8.02 33.39 -9.40
N HIS A 288 8.98 33.59 -10.31
CA HIS A 288 10.31 33.01 -10.23
C HIS A 288 11.03 33.54 -8.98
N PHE A 289 10.85 32.89 -7.84
CA PHE A 289 11.74 33.07 -6.71
C PHE A 289 13.06 32.37 -7.01
N LYS A 290 14.03 33.12 -7.54
CA LYS A 290 15.46 32.75 -7.46
C LYS A 290 15.87 32.85 -5.99
N PHE A 291 15.66 31.81 -5.22
CA PHE A 291 16.40 31.64 -3.97
C PHE A 291 17.81 31.19 -4.33
N PRO A 292 18.87 31.94 -3.98
CA PRO A 292 20.18 31.34 -3.87
C PRO A 292 20.09 30.36 -2.70
N ILE A 293 19.87 29.08 -2.99
CA ILE A 293 20.02 28.02 -1.98
C ILE A 293 21.51 28.00 -1.64
N SER A 294 21.87 28.84 -0.67
CA SER A 294 23.17 28.82 -0.03
C SER A 294 23.35 27.39 0.49
N ARG A 295 24.49 26.77 0.19
CA ARG A 295 24.86 25.44 0.69
C ARG A 295 24.64 25.31 2.20
N SER A 296 24.69 26.42 2.93
CA SER A 296 24.37 26.51 4.36
C SER A 296 22.97 26.01 4.73
N ALA A 297 21.94 26.23 3.90
CA ALA A 297 20.57 25.82 4.23
C ALA A 297 20.38 24.28 4.17
N CYS A 298 21.05 23.61 3.23
CA CYS A 298 21.11 22.15 3.21
C CYS A 298 21.85 21.60 4.43
N PHE A 299 22.95 22.23 4.86
CA PHE A 299 23.67 21.81 6.06
C PHE A 299 22.82 21.97 7.32
N VAL A 300 22.01 23.03 7.43
CA VAL A 300 21.10 23.21 8.58
C VAL A 300 20.01 22.15 8.58
N ALA A 301 19.38 21.85 7.44
CA ALA A 301 18.34 20.82 7.36
C ALA A 301 18.90 19.42 7.70
N ILE A 302 20.09 19.08 7.22
CA ILE A 302 20.77 17.83 7.53
C ILE A 302 21.19 17.79 9.01
N ALA A 303 21.72 18.88 9.56
CA ALA A 303 22.13 18.95 10.96
C ALA A 303 20.93 18.83 11.92
N VAL A 304 19.79 19.45 11.61
CA VAL A 304 18.55 19.31 12.40
C VAL A 304 18.04 17.87 12.35
N PHE A 305 18.12 17.22 11.18
CA PHE A 305 17.72 15.82 11.04
C PHE A 305 18.62 14.86 11.83
N PHE A 306 19.93 15.10 11.84
CA PHE A 306 20.89 14.34 12.65
C PHE A 306 20.73 14.60 14.14
N ALA A 307 20.48 15.85 14.56
CA ALA A 307 20.23 16.18 15.96
C ALA A 307 18.97 15.49 16.50
N PHE A 308 17.90 15.42 15.68
CA PHE A 308 16.69 14.70 16.04
C PHE A 308 16.94 13.19 16.17
N ARG A 309 17.69 12.59 15.25
CA ARG A 309 18.08 11.18 15.32
C ARG A 309 18.96 10.88 16.54
N LEU A 310 19.93 11.74 16.87
CA LEU A 310 20.78 11.58 18.05
C LEU A 310 19.97 11.69 19.35
N ALA A 311 19.06 12.66 19.44
CA ALA A 311 18.21 12.86 20.61
C ALA A 311 17.24 11.69 20.84
N SER A 312 16.76 11.04 19.77
CA SER A 312 15.95 9.83 19.88
C SER A 312 16.74 8.60 20.32
N VAL A 313 18.04 8.51 20.01
CA VAL A 313 18.91 7.39 20.43
C VAL A 313 19.42 7.57 21.87
N LEU A 314 19.58 8.82 22.33
CA LEU A 314 20.06 9.13 23.68
C LEU A 314 18.96 9.16 24.76
N ARG A 315 17.69 8.96 24.41
CA ARG A 315 16.60 8.71 25.38
C ARG A 315 16.44 7.21 25.62
N ILE A 316 17.50 6.60 26.16
CA ILE A 316 17.50 5.28 26.80
C ILE A 316 17.84 5.49 28.27
#